data_AF-A0A2Z5JDJ3-F1
#
_entry.id   AF-A0A2Z5JDJ3-F1
#
_cell.length_a   1.000
_cell.length_b   1.000
_cell.length_c   1.000
_cell.angle_alpha   90.00
_cell.angle_beta   90.00
_cell.angle_gamma   90.00
#
_symmetry.space_group_name_H-M   'P 1'
#
loop_
_entity.id
_entity.type
_entity.pdbx_description
1 polymer ?
#
loop_
_entity_poly.entity_id
_entity_poly.type
_entity_poly.pdbx_seq_one_letter_code
_entity_poly.pdbx_strand_id
1 'polypeptide(L)'
;MHVPDGFINAPVSAAAGVVAAGAVAVSLRGARRELDERTAPLAGLVAAFIFAVQMLNFPVAAGTSGHLLGGALAAILVGPYTGVLCISVVLLMQGILFADGGLTALGVNVLDMGITTTVVAYALFRGLVGVLPRTRRSMTAASFVAALVSVPASACVFTLIYWIGGTTDIPIGKVFTAMVGVHVLIGIGEAVITALTVGAVIAVRPDLVHGARGLTAPLKLRVDGELVDAPARQPVAPVAARSTRGIRATGLVIALVLAGFVSFYASASPDGLEKVAADQGIDKKTEEHAAKDSPLADYGVKDVSDARISGGLAGVIGVGATIVVGSGVFYVVRRRRTPDAPVGTPRTGKTV
;
A
#
# COMPACT_ATOMS: atom_id res chain seq x y z
N MET A 1 6.60 -6.30 9.73
CA MET A 1 7.19 -5.13 10.45
C MET A 1 6.21 -4.51 11.42
N HIS A 2 5.12 -5.20 11.74
CA HIS A 2 4.09 -4.62 12.57
C HIS A 2 4.60 -4.45 14.00
N VAL A 3 4.64 -3.21 14.46
CA VAL A 3 5.08 -2.86 15.81
C VAL A 3 3.96 -3.26 16.77
N PRO A 4 4.23 -4.15 17.74
CA PRO A 4 3.23 -4.54 18.73
C PRO A 4 3.09 -3.50 19.86
N ASP A 5 2.09 -3.67 20.70
CA ASP A 5 1.87 -2.79 21.86
C ASP A 5 3.05 -2.93 22.86
N GLY A 6 3.42 -1.83 23.52
CA GLY A 6 4.52 -1.81 24.49
C GLY A 6 5.94 -1.70 23.90
N PHE A 7 6.13 -1.83 22.58
CA PHE A 7 7.44 -1.65 21.94
C PHE A 7 7.94 -0.19 21.98
N ILE A 8 7.02 0.74 21.76
CA ILE A 8 7.27 2.19 21.78
C ILE A 8 6.49 2.77 22.95
N ASN A 9 7.12 3.66 23.70
CA ASN A 9 6.52 4.31 24.86
C ASN A 9 5.29 5.14 24.47
N ALA A 10 4.36 5.31 25.41
CA ALA A 10 3.09 5.97 25.16
C ALA A 10 3.22 7.40 24.58
N PRO A 11 4.14 8.28 25.06
CA PRO A 11 4.32 9.61 24.47
C PRO A 11 4.69 9.59 22.99
N VAL A 12 5.66 8.75 22.59
CA VAL A 12 6.12 8.67 21.20
C VAL A 12 5.07 8.00 20.33
N SER A 13 4.38 6.97 20.84
CA SER A 13 3.29 6.33 20.11
C SER A 13 2.11 7.30 19.88
N ALA A 14 1.75 8.09 20.88
CA ALA A 14 0.72 9.13 20.75
C ALA A 14 1.13 10.22 19.74
N ALA A 15 2.38 10.67 19.77
CA ALA A 15 2.91 11.63 18.80
C ALA A 15 2.87 11.07 17.37
N ALA A 16 3.29 9.81 17.17
CA ALA A 16 3.17 9.12 15.89
C ALA A 16 1.71 8.98 15.45
N GLY A 17 0.78 8.73 16.38
CA GLY A 17 -0.66 8.73 16.16
C GLY A 17 -1.19 10.07 15.63
N VAL A 18 -0.74 11.19 16.20
CA VAL A 18 -1.11 12.54 15.71
C VAL A 18 -0.58 12.77 14.30
N VAL A 19 0.68 12.40 14.03
CA VAL A 19 1.29 12.52 12.69
C VAL A 19 0.54 11.66 11.67
N ALA A 20 0.24 10.40 12.02
CA ALA A 20 -0.52 9.48 11.20
C ALA A 20 -1.93 10.00 10.89
N ALA A 21 -2.65 10.51 11.90
CA ALA A 21 -3.97 11.11 11.72
C ALA A 21 -3.91 12.34 10.80
N GLY A 22 -2.89 13.19 10.96
CA GLY A 22 -2.65 14.33 10.08
C GLY A 22 -2.41 13.91 8.63
N ALA A 23 -1.57 12.89 8.42
CA ALA A 23 -1.30 12.34 7.09
C ALA A 23 -2.53 11.68 6.47
N VAL A 24 -3.31 10.91 7.23
CA VAL A 24 -4.59 10.36 6.78
C VAL A 24 -5.54 11.49 6.40
N ALA A 25 -5.63 12.57 7.19
CA ALA A 25 -6.48 13.72 6.87
C ALA A 25 -6.04 14.48 5.60
N VAL A 26 -4.73 14.59 5.36
CA VAL A 26 -4.18 15.11 4.09
C VAL A 26 -4.50 14.17 2.94
N SER A 27 -4.33 12.87 3.13
CA SER A 27 -4.59 11.83 2.13
C SER A 27 -6.07 11.72 1.78
N LEU A 28 -6.99 11.88 2.73
CA LEU A 28 -8.43 11.97 2.47
C LEU A 28 -8.78 13.17 1.59
N ARG A 29 -8.05 14.29 1.70
CA ARG A 29 -8.22 15.45 0.82
C ARG A 29 -7.59 15.20 -0.54
N GLY A 30 -6.37 14.66 -0.58
CA GLY A 30 -5.63 14.36 -1.81
C GLY A 30 -6.32 13.29 -2.67
N ALA A 31 -6.85 12.23 -2.06
CA ALA A 31 -7.53 11.13 -2.74
C ALA A 31 -8.76 11.58 -3.54
N ARG A 32 -9.38 12.72 -3.19
CA ARG A 32 -10.47 13.31 -4.00
C ARG A 32 -10.03 13.70 -5.42
N ARG A 33 -8.74 13.95 -5.61
CA ARG A 33 -8.12 14.26 -6.91
C ARG A 33 -7.67 13.00 -7.66
N GLU A 34 -7.47 11.89 -6.95
CA GLU A 34 -6.99 10.62 -7.51
C GLU A 34 -8.15 9.68 -7.89
N LEU A 35 -9.26 9.78 -7.17
CA LEU A 35 -10.43 8.89 -7.26
C LEU A 35 -11.56 9.43 -8.15
N ASP A 36 -12.09 8.56 -9.01
CA ASP A 36 -13.26 8.75 -9.87
C ASP A 36 -14.22 7.54 -9.76
N GLU A 37 -15.24 7.48 -10.63
CA GLU A 37 -16.21 6.36 -10.69
C GLU A 37 -15.59 4.99 -10.86
N ARG A 38 -14.51 4.93 -11.63
CA ARG A 38 -13.87 3.71 -12.03
C ARG A 38 -12.83 3.31 -11.01
N THR A 39 -12.07 4.29 -10.49
CA THR A 39 -10.92 4.05 -9.60
C THR A 39 -11.28 3.90 -8.13
N ALA A 40 -12.38 4.48 -7.63
CA ALA A 40 -12.77 4.31 -6.22
C ALA A 40 -13.01 2.83 -5.83
N PRO A 41 -13.78 2.02 -6.59
CA PRO A 41 -13.89 0.59 -6.30
C PRO A 41 -12.59 -0.20 -6.54
N LEU A 42 -11.70 0.31 -7.40
CA LEU A 42 -10.39 -0.33 -7.61
C LEU A 42 -9.45 -0.08 -6.43
N ALA A 43 -9.54 1.07 -5.76
CA ALA A 43 -8.77 1.33 -4.55
C ALA A 43 -9.14 0.37 -3.41
N GLY A 44 -10.43 0.10 -3.20
CA GLY A 44 -10.88 -0.93 -2.25
C GLY A 44 -10.36 -2.32 -2.60
N LEU A 45 -10.34 -2.66 -3.89
CA LEU A 45 -9.76 -3.93 -4.36
C LEU A 45 -8.24 -4.00 -4.19
N VAL A 46 -7.52 -2.91 -4.43
CA VAL A 46 -6.06 -2.85 -4.20
C VAL A 46 -5.75 -2.99 -2.72
N ALA A 47 -6.50 -2.35 -1.82
CA ALA A 47 -6.36 -2.55 -0.38
C ALA A 47 -6.55 -4.02 0.00
N ALA A 48 -7.58 -4.68 -0.54
CA ALA A 48 -7.86 -6.09 -0.28
C ALA A 48 -6.81 -7.05 -0.86
N PHE A 49 -6.30 -6.75 -2.06
CA PHE A 49 -5.18 -7.49 -2.64
C PHE A 49 -3.92 -7.33 -1.80
N ILE A 50 -3.61 -6.11 -1.34
CA ILE A 50 -2.47 -5.87 -0.46
C ILE A 50 -2.66 -6.68 0.81
N PHE A 51 -3.79 -6.55 1.51
CA PHE A 51 -4.10 -7.36 2.69
C PHE A 51 -3.85 -8.86 2.45
N ALA A 52 -4.37 -9.42 1.34
CA ALA A 52 -4.18 -10.82 0.99
C ALA A 52 -2.70 -11.20 0.80
N VAL A 53 -1.89 -10.34 0.19
CA VAL A 53 -0.46 -10.59 -0.01
C VAL A 53 0.35 -10.34 1.27
N GLN A 54 -0.07 -9.43 2.16
CA GLN A 54 0.59 -9.22 3.44
C GLN A 54 0.48 -10.44 4.37
N MET A 55 -0.56 -11.27 4.20
CA MET A 55 -0.67 -12.55 4.90
C MET A 55 0.32 -13.62 4.39
N LEU A 56 0.95 -13.39 3.23
CA LEU A 56 1.86 -14.37 2.62
C LEU A 56 3.29 -14.10 3.09
N ASN A 57 3.59 -14.58 4.30
CA ASN A 57 4.96 -14.64 4.78
C ASN A 57 5.79 -15.59 3.91
N PHE A 58 6.91 -15.12 3.40
CA PHE A 58 7.87 -15.93 2.67
C PHE A 58 9.19 -16.04 3.45
N PRO A 59 9.87 -17.19 3.40
CA PRO A 59 11.14 -17.37 4.08
C PRO A 59 12.21 -16.45 3.46
N VAL A 60 13.01 -15.82 4.30
CA VAL A 60 14.05 -14.88 3.88
C VAL A 60 15.43 -15.45 4.19
N ALA A 61 15.86 -15.35 5.45
CA ALA A 61 17.16 -15.83 5.93
C ALA A 61 17.13 -16.03 7.45
N ALA A 62 18.01 -16.89 7.98
CA ALA A 62 18.23 -17.08 9.42
C ALA A 62 16.97 -17.40 10.25
N GLY A 63 16.03 -18.18 9.67
CA GLY A 63 14.75 -18.50 10.34
C GLY A 63 13.79 -17.30 10.45
N THR A 64 14.02 -16.26 9.66
CA THR A 64 13.16 -15.07 9.55
C THR A 64 12.27 -15.20 8.32
N SER A 65 11.05 -14.68 8.41
CA SER A 65 10.19 -14.45 7.26
C SER A 65 9.95 -12.97 7.02
N GLY A 66 9.49 -12.66 5.82
CA GLY A 66 9.04 -11.32 5.47
C GLY A 66 7.72 -11.41 4.73
N HIS A 67 6.99 -10.32 4.75
CA HIS A 67 5.81 -10.12 3.94
C HIS A 67 5.94 -8.81 3.17
N LEU A 68 5.04 -8.63 2.21
CA LEU A 68 4.89 -7.37 1.50
C LEU A 68 4.45 -6.26 2.48
N LEU A 69 5.06 -5.08 2.40
CA LEU A 69 4.54 -3.86 3.05
C LEU A 69 3.49 -3.19 2.15
N GLY A 70 3.73 -3.15 0.83
CA GLY A 70 2.72 -2.89 -0.18
C GLY A 70 2.47 -1.41 -0.49
N GLY A 71 3.12 -0.48 0.22
CA GLY A 71 2.94 0.95 -0.05
C GLY A 71 3.44 1.37 -1.43
N ALA A 72 4.53 0.79 -1.94
CA ALA A 72 5.00 1.03 -3.30
C ALA A 72 3.95 0.62 -4.35
N LEU A 73 3.41 -0.60 -4.19
CA LEU A 73 2.36 -1.13 -5.05
C LEU A 73 1.10 -0.24 -5.00
N ALA A 74 0.65 0.13 -3.80
CA ALA A 74 -0.50 0.99 -3.60
C ALA A 74 -0.31 2.36 -4.28
N ALA A 75 0.82 3.02 -4.02
CA ALA A 75 1.12 4.35 -4.52
C ALA A 75 1.17 4.40 -6.05
N ILE A 76 1.76 3.37 -6.68
CA ILE A 76 1.91 3.31 -8.13
C ILE A 76 0.57 2.97 -8.81
N LEU A 77 -0.23 2.07 -8.23
CA LEU A 77 -1.50 1.66 -8.82
C LEU A 77 -2.59 2.71 -8.67
N VAL A 78 -2.77 3.28 -7.47
CA VAL A 78 -3.94 4.14 -7.17
C VAL A 78 -3.58 5.60 -6.85
N GLY A 79 -2.30 5.90 -6.63
CA GLY A 79 -1.79 7.22 -6.30
C GLY A 79 -1.28 7.30 -4.86
N PRO A 80 -0.40 8.24 -4.52
CA PRO A 80 0.23 8.33 -3.20
C PRO A 80 -0.76 8.60 -2.07
N TYR A 81 -1.76 9.49 -2.27
CA TYR A 81 -2.70 9.79 -1.20
C TYR A 81 -3.65 8.61 -0.95
N THR A 82 -4.20 8.05 -2.02
CA THR A 82 -5.04 6.85 -1.95
C THR A 82 -4.24 5.65 -1.44
N GLY A 83 -2.96 5.55 -1.79
CA GLY A 83 -2.04 4.52 -1.32
C GLY A 83 -1.87 4.54 0.20
N VAL A 84 -1.59 5.71 0.79
CA VAL A 84 -1.55 5.86 2.26
C VAL A 84 -2.86 5.43 2.89
N LEU A 85 -4.01 5.80 2.31
CA LEU A 85 -5.32 5.37 2.82
C LEU A 85 -5.53 3.85 2.71
N CYS A 86 -5.11 3.23 1.60
CA CYS A 86 -5.18 1.78 1.44
C CYS A 86 -4.40 1.07 2.54
N ILE A 87 -3.13 1.43 2.74
CA ILE A 87 -2.30 0.78 3.77
C ILE A 87 -2.83 1.09 5.17
N SER A 88 -3.31 2.30 5.43
CA SER A 88 -3.90 2.65 6.74
C SER A 88 -5.15 1.81 7.05
N VAL A 89 -6.02 1.57 6.06
CA VAL A 89 -7.18 0.70 6.22
C VAL A 89 -6.74 -0.74 6.47
N VAL A 90 -5.76 -1.24 5.73
CA VAL A 90 -5.23 -2.60 5.89
C VAL A 90 -4.68 -2.80 7.32
N LEU A 91 -3.81 -1.90 7.79
CA LEU A 91 -3.22 -1.95 9.13
C LEU A 91 -4.28 -1.85 10.23
N LEU A 92 -5.30 -1.01 10.05
CA LEU A 92 -6.42 -0.91 10.98
C LEU A 92 -7.19 -2.24 11.08
N MET A 93 -7.47 -2.88 9.93
CA MET A 93 -8.17 -4.16 9.91
C MET A 93 -7.31 -5.28 10.52
N GLN A 94 -6.00 -5.27 10.28
CA GLN A 94 -5.03 -6.21 10.87
C GLN A 94 -4.99 -6.10 12.39
N GLY A 95 -4.83 -4.90 12.93
CA GLY A 95 -4.84 -4.70 14.38
C GLY A 95 -6.18 -5.08 15.03
N ILE A 96 -7.32 -4.66 14.45
CA ILE A 96 -8.63 -4.88 15.08
C ILE A 96 -9.10 -6.34 15.00
N LEU A 97 -8.93 -6.99 13.84
CA LEU A 97 -9.46 -8.34 13.64
C LEU A 97 -8.44 -9.42 13.95
N PHE A 98 -7.18 -9.21 13.56
CA PHE A 98 -6.16 -10.25 13.52
C PHE A 98 -5.14 -10.15 14.65
N ALA A 99 -5.23 -9.11 15.50
CA ALA A 99 -4.23 -8.82 16.52
C ALA A 99 -2.80 -8.68 15.95
N ASP A 100 -2.70 -8.32 14.66
CA ASP A 100 -1.44 -8.18 13.94
C ASP A 100 -1.02 -6.71 13.91
N GLY A 101 -0.07 -6.38 14.80
CA GLY A 101 0.36 -5.02 15.12
C GLY A 101 -0.50 -4.35 16.19
N GLY A 102 0.16 -3.63 17.10
CA GLY A 102 -0.48 -3.05 18.28
C GLY A 102 -1.48 -1.93 17.96
N LEU A 103 -2.57 -1.86 18.73
CA LEU A 103 -3.56 -0.78 18.60
C LEU A 103 -3.03 0.54 19.14
N THR A 104 -2.27 0.51 20.23
CA THR A 104 -1.58 1.69 20.76
C THR A 104 -0.43 2.10 19.86
N ALA A 105 0.17 1.15 19.15
CA ALA A 105 1.21 1.35 18.14
C ALA A 105 0.68 1.61 16.72
N LEU A 106 -0.65 1.70 16.51
CA LEU A 106 -1.24 1.86 15.17
C LEU A 106 -0.70 3.11 14.45
N GLY A 107 -0.50 4.21 15.18
CA GLY A 107 0.12 5.42 14.64
C GLY A 107 1.54 5.21 14.13
N VAL A 108 2.34 4.41 14.86
CA VAL A 108 3.69 4.01 14.45
C VAL A 108 3.63 3.15 13.19
N ASN A 109 2.75 2.15 13.16
CA ASN A 109 2.57 1.27 12.00
C ASN A 109 2.13 2.04 10.75
N VAL A 110 1.20 2.98 10.87
CA VAL A 110 0.77 3.84 9.75
C VAL A 110 1.90 4.76 9.30
N LEU A 111 2.67 5.34 10.22
CA LEU A 111 3.80 6.21 9.88
C LEU A 111 4.90 5.44 9.16
N ASP A 112 5.27 4.29 9.68
CA ASP A 112 6.34 3.46 9.15
C ASP A 112 5.90 2.78 7.84
N MET A 113 4.95 1.84 7.92
CA MET A 113 4.56 1.02 6.77
C MET A 113 3.64 1.76 5.80
N GLY A 114 2.80 2.67 6.26
CA GLY A 114 1.84 3.37 5.40
C GLY A 114 2.44 4.59 4.69
N ILE A 115 2.99 5.52 5.46
CA ILE A 115 3.47 6.81 4.96
C ILE A 115 4.85 6.65 4.33
N THR A 116 5.82 6.11 5.07
CA THR A 116 7.21 6.06 4.60
C THR A 116 7.35 5.30 3.30
N THR A 117 6.83 4.07 3.25
CA THR A 117 6.93 3.24 2.04
C THR A 117 6.27 3.90 0.84
N THR A 118 5.06 4.46 1.01
CA THR A 118 4.29 5.11 -0.06
C THR A 118 5.00 6.36 -0.58
N VAL A 119 5.46 7.23 0.32
CA VAL A 119 6.09 8.51 -0.05
C VAL A 119 7.45 8.25 -0.71
N VAL A 120 8.29 7.41 -0.11
CA VAL A 120 9.61 7.07 -0.65
C VAL A 120 9.48 6.41 -2.02
N ALA A 121 8.62 5.38 -2.13
CA ALA A 121 8.41 4.68 -3.38
C ALA A 121 7.88 5.62 -4.46
N TYR A 122 6.87 6.44 -4.15
CA TYR A 122 6.26 7.32 -5.15
C TYR A 122 7.21 8.42 -5.60
N ALA A 123 7.95 9.05 -4.68
CA ALA A 123 8.95 10.06 -5.02
C ALA A 123 10.03 9.47 -5.94
N LEU A 124 10.56 8.30 -5.60
CA LEU A 124 11.59 7.63 -6.40
C LEU A 124 11.04 7.19 -7.76
N PHE A 125 9.85 6.59 -7.79
CA PHE A 125 9.16 6.21 -9.02
C PHE A 125 8.96 7.40 -9.96
N ARG A 126 8.48 8.53 -9.43
CA ARG A 126 8.27 9.76 -10.20
C ARG A 126 9.57 10.38 -10.71
N GLY A 127 10.63 10.37 -9.90
CA GLY A 127 11.97 10.78 -10.33
C GLY A 127 12.50 9.93 -11.48
N LEU A 128 12.42 8.60 -11.34
CA LEU A 128 12.86 7.65 -12.37
C LEU A 128 12.07 7.78 -13.66
N VAL A 129 10.73 7.87 -13.59
CA VAL A 129 9.87 8.07 -14.78
C VAL A 129 10.05 9.47 -15.40
N GLY A 130 10.58 10.43 -14.64
CA GLY A 130 10.95 11.75 -15.15
C GLY A 130 12.17 11.73 -16.06
N VAL A 131 13.10 10.78 -15.85
CA VAL A 131 14.37 10.70 -16.60
C VAL A 131 14.45 9.51 -17.56
N LEU A 132 13.71 8.43 -17.31
CA LEU A 132 13.68 7.24 -18.16
C LEU A 132 12.74 7.40 -19.36
N PRO A 133 12.97 6.67 -20.46
CA PRO A 133 12.03 6.60 -21.57
C PRO A 133 10.62 6.18 -21.11
N ARG A 134 9.57 6.76 -21.70
CA ARG A 134 8.17 6.45 -21.38
C ARG A 134 7.71 5.13 -22.00
N THR A 135 8.32 4.02 -21.55
CA THR A 135 7.99 2.66 -22.01
C THR A 135 7.46 1.81 -20.87
N ARG A 136 6.70 0.75 -21.18
CA ARG A 136 6.20 -0.22 -20.18
C ARG A 136 7.35 -0.83 -19.36
N ARG A 137 8.46 -1.17 -20.00
CA ARG A 137 9.66 -1.72 -19.35
C ARG A 137 10.24 -0.74 -18.34
N SER A 138 10.35 0.53 -18.71
CA SER A 138 10.84 1.58 -17.82
C SER A 138 9.94 1.77 -16.60
N MET A 139 8.61 1.67 -16.76
CA MET A 139 7.68 1.73 -15.63
C MET A 139 7.84 0.54 -14.69
N THR A 140 7.95 -0.68 -15.23
CA THR A 140 8.19 -1.89 -14.43
C THR A 140 9.51 -1.81 -13.69
N ALA A 141 10.60 -1.40 -14.34
CA ALA A 141 11.89 -1.20 -13.71
C ALA A 141 11.85 -0.09 -12.63
N ALA A 142 11.19 1.03 -12.90
CA ALA A 142 11.01 2.09 -11.92
C ALA A 142 10.21 1.61 -10.70
N SER A 143 9.18 0.78 -10.90
CA SER A 143 8.40 0.20 -9.80
C SER A 143 9.22 -0.79 -8.95
N PHE A 144 10.10 -1.58 -9.59
CA PHE A 144 11.02 -2.47 -8.90
C PHE A 144 11.95 -1.67 -7.98
N VAL A 145 12.63 -0.65 -8.52
CA VAL A 145 13.59 0.16 -7.75
C VAL A 145 12.88 0.93 -6.64
N ALA A 146 11.70 1.49 -6.91
CA ALA A 146 10.88 2.17 -5.91
C ALA A 146 10.54 1.28 -4.72
N ALA A 147 10.05 0.06 -4.99
CA ALA A 147 9.72 -0.93 -3.98
C ALA A 147 10.96 -1.39 -3.19
N LEU A 148 12.06 -1.72 -3.89
CA LEU A 148 13.32 -2.17 -3.28
C LEU A 148 13.87 -1.17 -2.26
N VAL A 149 13.77 0.13 -2.54
CA VAL A 149 14.27 1.19 -1.65
C VAL A 149 13.28 1.52 -0.53
N SER A 150 11.99 1.40 -0.78
CA SER A 150 10.96 1.78 0.18
C SER A 150 10.95 0.93 1.46
N VAL A 151 11.26 -0.37 1.35
CA VAL A 151 11.23 -1.30 2.51
C VAL A 151 12.39 -1.03 3.48
N PRO A 152 13.67 -0.92 3.03
CA PRO A 152 14.76 -0.48 3.91
C PRO A 152 14.57 0.93 4.44
N ALA A 153 13.97 1.84 3.68
CA ALA A 153 13.68 3.19 4.16
C ALA A 153 12.71 3.18 5.35
N SER A 154 11.70 2.32 5.30
CA SER A 154 10.80 2.05 6.43
C SER A 154 11.59 1.49 7.63
N ALA A 155 12.44 0.47 7.43
CA ALA A 155 13.28 -0.04 8.52
C ALA A 155 14.19 1.01 9.18
N CYS A 156 14.71 1.97 8.40
CA CYS A 156 15.44 3.13 8.93
C CYS A 156 14.53 4.07 9.76
N VAL A 157 13.31 4.33 9.30
CA VAL A 157 12.33 5.16 10.02
C VAL A 157 11.88 4.47 11.31
N PHE A 158 11.57 3.17 11.27
CA PHE A 158 11.32 2.39 12.48
C PHE A 158 12.47 2.51 13.48
N THR A 159 13.72 2.33 13.01
CA THR A 159 14.90 2.45 13.87
C THR A 159 15.00 3.83 14.52
N LEU A 160 14.68 4.90 13.77
CA LEU A 160 14.64 6.26 14.33
C LEU A 160 13.53 6.42 15.38
N ILE A 161 12.33 5.89 15.13
CA ILE A 161 11.22 5.91 16.09
C ILE A 161 11.61 5.15 17.37
N TYR A 162 12.25 3.99 17.20
CA TYR A 162 12.76 3.18 18.30
C TYR A 162 13.85 3.91 19.09
N TRP A 163 14.74 4.65 18.44
CA TRP A 163 15.75 5.45 19.14
C TRP A 163 15.13 6.53 20.04
N ILE A 164 14.03 7.14 19.60
CA ILE A 164 13.33 8.19 20.34
C ILE A 164 12.46 7.61 21.46
N GLY A 165 11.82 6.47 21.22
CA GLY A 165 10.73 5.97 22.05
C GLY A 165 10.76 4.50 22.43
N GLY A 166 11.79 3.75 22.07
CA GLY A 166 11.92 2.33 22.38
C GLY A 166 11.90 2.09 23.89
N THR A 167 11.19 1.04 24.31
CA THR A 167 11.02 0.74 25.74
C THR A 167 12.16 -0.09 26.33
N THR A 168 13.03 -0.64 25.48
CA THR A 168 14.19 -1.46 25.85
C THR A 168 15.50 -0.78 25.42
N ASP A 169 16.49 -0.85 26.31
CA ASP A 169 17.78 -0.16 26.13
C ASP A 169 18.75 -1.04 25.32
N ILE A 170 18.59 -1.01 24.00
CA ILE A 170 19.42 -1.76 23.05
C ILE A 170 20.20 -0.77 22.18
N PRO A 171 21.52 -0.96 22.02
CA PRO A 171 22.33 -0.06 21.21
C PRO A 171 21.75 0.12 19.80
N ILE A 172 21.52 1.38 19.42
CA ILE A 172 20.81 1.70 18.18
C ILE A 172 21.48 1.14 16.93
N GLY A 173 22.82 1.05 16.92
CA GLY A 173 23.56 0.45 15.82
C GLY A 173 23.25 -1.04 15.60
N LYS A 174 22.90 -1.77 16.67
CA LYS A 174 22.47 -3.17 16.55
C LYS A 174 21.07 -3.26 15.94
N VAL A 175 20.13 -2.45 16.44
CA VAL A 175 18.77 -2.38 15.90
C VAL A 175 18.80 -1.99 14.43
N PHE A 176 19.55 -0.93 14.09
CA PHE A 176 19.73 -0.47 12.71
C PHE A 176 20.25 -1.57 11.80
N THR A 177 21.37 -2.20 12.17
CA THR A 177 22.01 -3.24 11.34
C THR A 177 21.08 -4.44 11.13
N ALA A 178 20.40 -4.87 12.19
CA ALA A 178 19.50 -6.01 12.14
C ALA A 178 18.24 -5.70 11.30
N MET A 179 17.59 -4.57 11.58
CA MET A 179 16.38 -4.13 10.87
C MET A 179 16.68 -3.88 9.40
N VAL A 180 17.64 -3.03 9.06
CA VAL A 180 17.95 -2.72 7.65
C VAL A 180 18.44 -3.97 6.91
N GLY A 181 19.28 -4.80 7.54
CA GLY A 181 19.82 -6.02 6.92
C GLY A 181 18.73 -6.99 6.44
N VAL A 182 17.80 -7.35 7.33
CA VAL A 182 16.68 -8.25 6.97
C VAL A 182 15.75 -7.58 5.95
N HIS A 183 15.47 -6.30 6.12
CA HIS A 183 14.50 -5.58 5.28
C HIS A 183 15.03 -5.24 3.87
N VAL A 184 16.34 -5.26 3.64
CA VAL A 184 16.91 -5.26 2.29
C VAL A 184 16.54 -6.54 1.54
N LEU A 185 16.61 -7.70 2.20
CA LEU A 185 16.24 -8.98 1.59
C LEU A 185 14.73 -9.06 1.34
N ILE A 186 13.92 -8.62 2.31
CA ILE A 186 12.46 -8.51 2.14
C ILE A 186 12.13 -7.55 0.98
N GLY A 187 12.84 -6.43 0.89
CA GLY A 187 12.70 -5.44 -0.18
C GLY A 187 12.93 -6.01 -1.58
N ILE A 188 13.79 -7.01 -1.74
CA ILE A 188 13.97 -7.72 -3.03
C ILE A 188 12.70 -8.48 -3.40
N GLY A 189 12.11 -9.22 -2.46
CA GLY A 189 10.84 -9.92 -2.67
C GLY A 189 9.71 -8.96 -3.02
N GLU A 190 9.57 -7.87 -2.26
CA GLU A 190 8.59 -6.81 -2.52
C GLU A 190 8.80 -6.14 -3.88
N ALA A 191 10.04 -5.91 -4.29
CA ALA A 191 10.37 -5.33 -5.59
C ALA A 191 9.92 -6.23 -6.75
N VAL A 192 10.17 -7.54 -6.65
CA VAL A 192 9.72 -8.52 -7.64
C VAL A 192 8.20 -8.55 -7.71
N ILE A 193 7.51 -8.71 -6.58
CA ILE A 193 6.05 -8.79 -6.51
C ILE A 193 5.42 -7.50 -7.07
N THR A 194 5.95 -6.34 -6.67
CA THR A 194 5.45 -5.03 -7.13
C THR A 194 5.67 -4.87 -8.63
N ALA A 195 6.85 -5.18 -9.15
CA ALA A 195 7.15 -5.04 -10.56
C ALA A 195 6.30 -5.97 -11.45
N LEU A 196 6.11 -7.22 -11.03
CA LEU A 196 5.25 -8.17 -11.73
C LEU A 196 3.79 -7.73 -11.71
N THR A 197 3.28 -7.30 -10.56
CA THR A 197 1.89 -6.85 -10.42
C THR A 197 1.63 -5.58 -11.22
N VAL A 198 2.46 -4.55 -11.07
CA VAL A 198 2.36 -3.30 -11.84
C VAL A 198 2.51 -3.58 -13.34
N GLY A 199 3.48 -4.40 -13.73
CA GLY A 199 3.70 -4.79 -15.12
C GLY A 199 2.49 -5.49 -15.75
N ALA A 200 1.89 -6.45 -15.03
CA ALA A 200 0.70 -7.17 -15.48
C ALA A 200 -0.51 -6.23 -15.61
N VAL A 201 -0.76 -5.35 -14.64
CA VAL A 201 -1.87 -4.40 -14.69
C VAL A 201 -1.67 -3.39 -15.83
N ILE A 202 -0.45 -2.87 -16.03
CA ILE A 202 -0.13 -1.98 -17.16
C ILE A 202 -0.30 -2.69 -18.51
N ALA A 203 0.03 -3.99 -18.59
CA ALA A 203 -0.10 -4.74 -19.83
C ALA A 203 -1.56 -4.90 -20.26
N VAL A 204 -2.46 -5.08 -19.29
CA VAL A 204 -3.90 -5.31 -19.53
C VAL A 204 -4.67 -4.00 -19.62
N ARG A 205 -4.51 -3.09 -18.65
CA ARG A 205 -5.30 -1.85 -18.47
C ARG A 205 -4.45 -0.69 -17.94
N PRO A 206 -3.57 -0.11 -18.79
CA PRO A 206 -2.70 0.99 -18.39
C PRO A 206 -3.47 2.26 -18.00
N ASP A 207 -4.72 2.40 -18.44
CA ASP A 207 -5.63 3.51 -18.10
C ASP A 207 -6.04 3.52 -16.61
N LEU A 208 -5.90 2.39 -15.91
CA LEU A 208 -6.26 2.27 -14.50
C LEU A 208 -5.08 2.53 -13.55
N VAL A 209 -3.85 2.52 -14.04
CA VAL A 209 -2.65 2.67 -13.21
C VAL A 209 -2.31 4.15 -13.08
N HIS A 210 -2.37 4.66 -11.85
CA HIS A 210 -2.08 6.07 -11.55
C HIS A 210 -0.70 6.48 -12.07
N GLY A 211 0.33 5.68 -11.78
CA GLY A 211 1.70 5.94 -12.22
C GLY A 211 1.87 6.00 -13.74
N ALA A 212 1.00 5.33 -14.50
CA ALA A 212 1.03 5.26 -15.95
C ALA A 212 0.26 6.39 -16.66
N ARG A 213 -0.41 7.27 -15.90
CA ARG A 213 -1.08 8.47 -16.43
C ARG A 213 -0.01 9.39 -17.04
N GLY A 214 0.15 9.32 -18.36
CA GLY A 214 1.19 10.02 -19.13
C GLY A 214 1.96 9.15 -20.14
N LEU A 215 1.76 7.82 -20.14
CA LEU A 215 2.24 6.95 -21.22
C LEU A 215 1.51 7.18 -22.55
N THR A 216 0.28 7.71 -22.51
CA THR A 216 -0.45 8.15 -23.69
C THR A 216 0.19 9.45 -24.20
N ALA A 217 1.22 9.31 -25.03
CA ALA A 217 1.75 10.43 -25.80
C ALA A 217 0.60 11.08 -26.60
N PRO A 218 0.56 12.42 -26.70
CA PRO A 218 -0.37 13.08 -27.60
C PRO A 218 -0.14 12.53 -29.02
N LEU A 219 -1.22 12.20 -29.72
CA LEU A 219 -1.14 11.76 -31.11
C LEU A 219 -0.49 12.89 -31.92
N LYS A 220 0.53 12.59 -32.71
CA LYS A 220 1.08 13.53 -33.69
C LYS A 220 0.42 13.27 -35.02
N LEU A 221 -0.19 14.30 -35.60
CA LEU A 221 -0.75 14.27 -36.94
C LEU A 221 0.34 14.68 -37.92
N ARG A 222 0.45 13.99 -39.05
CA ARG A 222 1.26 14.46 -40.17
C ARG A 222 0.40 15.40 -41.00
N VAL A 223 0.69 16.70 -40.94
CA VAL A 223 0.03 17.75 -41.72
C VAL A 223 1.10 18.35 -42.62
N ASP A 224 0.90 18.29 -43.94
CA ASP A 224 1.83 18.82 -44.95
C ASP A 224 3.29 18.34 -44.81
N GLY A 225 3.49 17.11 -44.36
CA GLY A 225 4.81 16.49 -44.19
C GLY A 225 5.46 16.73 -42.82
N GLU A 226 4.96 17.67 -42.02
CA GLU A 226 5.42 17.91 -40.64
C GLU A 226 4.56 17.19 -39.60
N LEU A 227 5.20 16.75 -38.51
CA LEU A 227 4.51 16.13 -37.37
C LEU A 227 4.06 17.21 -36.39
N VAL A 228 2.78 17.55 -36.43
CA VAL A 228 2.14 18.52 -35.54
C VAL A 228 1.38 17.78 -34.43
N ASP A 229 1.43 18.27 -33.20
CA ASP A 229 0.63 17.69 -32.12
C ASP A 229 -0.87 17.82 -32.43
N ALA A 230 -1.62 16.71 -32.30
CA ALA A 230 -3.06 16.73 -32.51
C ALA A 230 -3.69 17.73 -31.52
N PRO A 231 -4.62 18.61 -31.98
CA PRO A 231 -5.34 19.51 -31.09
C PRO A 231 -5.98 18.69 -29.96
N ALA A 232 -5.93 19.24 -28.74
CA ALA A 232 -6.50 18.60 -27.56
C ALA A 232 -7.93 18.14 -27.88
N ARG A 233 -8.16 16.83 -27.79
CA ARG A 233 -9.40 16.16 -28.20
C ARG A 233 -10.59 16.97 -27.66
N GLN A 234 -11.32 17.66 -28.54
CA GLN A 234 -12.65 18.18 -28.20
C GLN A 234 -13.44 16.99 -27.64
N PRO A 235 -14.29 17.17 -26.62
CA PRO A 235 -15.01 16.07 -25.98
C PRO A 235 -16.04 15.49 -26.96
N VAL A 236 -15.58 14.67 -27.89
CA VAL A 236 -16.40 13.75 -28.65
C VAL A 236 -16.99 12.79 -27.63
N ALA A 237 -18.30 12.55 -27.74
CA ALA A 237 -19.08 11.69 -26.84
C ALA A 237 -18.25 10.50 -26.34
N PRO A 238 -18.25 10.22 -25.02
CA PRO A 238 -17.34 9.26 -24.42
C PRO A 238 -17.49 7.91 -25.14
N VAL A 239 -16.42 7.49 -25.84
CA VAL A 239 -16.31 6.12 -26.37
C VAL A 239 -16.70 5.19 -25.23
N ALA A 240 -17.70 4.34 -25.45
CA ALA A 240 -18.31 3.51 -24.41
C ALA A 240 -17.22 2.91 -23.52
N ALA A 241 -17.23 3.32 -22.26
CA ALA A 241 -16.20 2.96 -21.30
C ALA A 241 -16.09 1.44 -21.23
N ARG A 242 -14.92 0.88 -21.56
CA ARG A 242 -14.68 -0.57 -21.38
C ARG A 242 -14.94 -0.93 -19.91
N SER A 243 -15.86 -1.87 -19.70
CA SER A 243 -16.26 -2.33 -18.37
C SER A 243 -15.05 -2.71 -17.52
N THR A 244 -15.01 -2.24 -16.27
CA THR A 244 -13.98 -2.62 -15.28
C THR A 244 -14.38 -3.87 -14.49
N ARG A 245 -15.58 -4.45 -14.74
CA ARG A 245 -16.09 -5.61 -14.00
C ARG A 245 -15.17 -6.82 -14.09
N GLY A 246 -14.64 -7.13 -15.28
CA GLY A 246 -13.74 -8.28 -15.47
C GLY A 246 -12.49 -8.18 -14.60
N ILE A 247 -11.84 -7.02 -14.58
CA ILE A 247 -10.65 -6.78 -13.76
C ILE A 247 -10.98 -6.85 -12.27
N ARG A 248 -12.13 -6.29 -11.88
CA ARG A 248 -12.57 -6.34 -10.49
C ARG A 248 -12.82 -7.78 -10.04
N ALA A 249 -13.49 -8.57 -10.87
CA ALA A 249 -13.73 -9.99 -10.61
C ALA A 249 -12.41 -10.77 -10.56
N THR A 250 -11.52 -10.59 -11.54
CA THR A 250 -10.22 -11.26 -11.57
C THR A 250 -9.37 -10.88 -10.36
N GLY A 251 -9.25 -9.60 -10.03
CA GLY A 251 -8.47 -9.16 -8.87
C GLY A 251 -9.07 -9.67 -7.55
N LEU A 252 -10.40 -9.73 -7.45
CA LEU A 252 -11.09 -10.29 -6.28
C LEU A 252 -10.80 -11.78 -6.14
N VAL A 253 -10.94 -12.54 -7.23
CA VAL A 253 -10.63 -13.98 -7.26
C VAL A 253 -9.18 -14.22 -6.88
N ILE A 254 -8.24 -13.43 -7.43
CA ILE A 254 -6.82 -13.53 -7.06
C ILE A 254 -6.63 -13.26 -5.57
N ALA A 255 -7.18 -12.16 -5.03
CA ALA A 255 -7.06 -11.85 -3.60
C ALA A 255 -7.61 -12.98 -2.70
N LEU A 256 -8.76 -13.56 -3.08
CA LEU A 256 -9.37 -14.67 -2.34
C LEU A 256 -8.55 -15.96 -2.45
N VAL A 257 -7.98 -16.28 -3.62
CA VAL A 257 -7.10 -17.44 -3.79
C VAL A 257 -5.81 -17.26 -2.99
N LEU A 258 -5.24 -16.06 -3.00
CA LEU A 258 -4.04 -15.75 -2.23
C LEU A 258 -4.31 -15.93 -0.73
N ALA A 259 -5.35 -15.29 -0.20
CA ALA A 259 -5.67 -15.32 1.22
C ALA A 259 -6.23 -16.67 1.70
N GLY A 260 -7.00 -17.37 0.87
CA GLY A 260 -7.72 -18.58 1.23
C GLY A 260 -7.01 -19.90 0.90
N PHE A 261 -6.00 -19.87 0.03
CA PHE A 261 -5.30 -21.09 -0.41
C PHE A 261 -3.78 -20.94 -0.42
N VAL A 262 -3.24 -19.87 -1.01
CA VAL A 262 -1.78 -19.69 -1.07
C VAL A 262 -1.20 -19.45 0.33
N SER A 263 -1.96 -18.84 1.23
CA SER A 263 -1.62 -18.66 2.64
C SER A 263 -1.31 -19.97 3.38
N PHE A 264 -1.78 -21.13 2.90
CA PHE A 264 -1.46 -22.44 3.49
C PHE A 264 0.04 -22.78 3.40
N TYR A 265 0.72 -22.14 2.47
CA TYR A 265 2.15 -22.30 2.21
C TYR A 265 2.97 -21.12 2.72
N ALA A 266 2.33 -20.16 3.41
CA ALA A 266 3.03 -19.08 4.06
C ALA A 266 3.92 -19.63 5.17
N SER A 267 5.09 -19.02 5.33
CA SER A 267 6.04 -19.38 6.37
C SER A 267 5.49 -19.00 7.75
N ALA A 268 5.62 -19.92 8.70
CA ALA A 268 5.24 -19.71 10.11
C ALA A 268 6.38 -19.11 10.96
N SER A 269 7.55 -18.83 10.36
CA SER A 269 8.65 -18.18 11.06
C SER A 269 8.32 -16.71 11.36
N PRO A 270 8.90 -16.14 12.44
CA PRO A 270 8.64 -14.77 12.84
C PRO A 270 9.03 -13.78 11.74
N ASP A 271 8.33 -12.65 11.69
CA ASP A 271 8.60 -11.62 10.71
C ASP A 271 9.96 -10.91 10.96
N GLY A 272 10.39 -10.06 10.03
CA GLY A 272 11.67 -9.35 10.12
C GLY A 272 11.84 -8.51 11.39
N LEU A 273 10.79 -7.86 11.89
CA LEU A 273 10.84 -7.07 13.11
C LEU A 273 10.79 -7.99 14.34
N GLU A 274 9.86 -8.94 14.34
CA GLU A 274 9.65 -9.89 15.43
C GLU A 274 10.91 -10.73 15.69
N LYS A 275 11.55 -11.21 14.63
CA LYS A 275 12.79 -11.98 14.74
C LYS A 275 13.92 -11.13 15.32
N VAL A 276 14.07 -9.89 14.85
CA VAL A 276 15.07 -8.95 15.39
C VAL A 276 14.76 -8.65 16.85
N ALA A 277 13.49 -8.51 17.20
CA ALA A 277 13.07 -8.24 18.56
C ALA A 277 13.39 -9.40 19.51
N ALA A 278 13.08 -10.64 19.11
CA ALA A 278 13.42 -11.83 19.88
C ALA A 278 14.93 -12.00 20.03
N ASP A 279 15.70 -11.82 18.95
CA ASP A 279 17.16 -12.01 18.97
C ASP A 279 17.90 -10.95 19.78
N GLN A 280 17.36 -9.73 19.85
CA GLN A 280 17.95 -8.62 20.62
C GLN A 280 17.33 -8.44 22.01
N GLY A 281 16.21 -9.12 22.31
CA GLY A 281 15.46 -9.00 23.55
C GLY A 281 14.65 -7.70 23.67
N ILE A 282 14.21 -7.14 22.54
CA ILE A 282 13.31 -5.97 22.48
C ILE A 282 11.91 -6.34 22.97
N ASP A 283 11.50 -7.59 22.70
CA ASP A 283 10.18 -8.16 22.95
C ASP A 283 9.81 -8.34 24.43
N LYS A 284 10.77 -8.17 25.36
CA LYS A 284 10.56 -8.34 26.82
C LYS A 284 9.51 -7.42 27.43
N LYS A 285 9.20 -6.31 26.77
CA LYS A 285 8.20 -5.32 27.22
C LYS A 285 6.98 -5.24 26.31
N THR A 286 6.80 -6.23 25.44
CA THR A 286 5.60 -6.32 24.61
C THR A 286 4.39 -6.53 25.52
N GLU A 287 3.34 -5.76 25.28
CA GLU A 287 2.06 -5.93 25.97
C GLU A 287 1.19 -6.93 25.21
N GLU A 288 0.29 -7.60 25.91
CA GLU A 288 -0.72 -8.42 25.25
C GLU A 288 -1.62 -7.56 24.38
N HIS A 289 -1.90 -8.06 23.17
CA HIS A 289 -2.74 -7.34 22.22
C HIS A 289 -4.18 -7.18 22.75
N ALA A 290 -4.74 -5.98 22.69
CA ALA A 290 -6.10 -5.70 23.18
C ALA A 290 -7.19 -6.50 22.44
N ALA A 291 -6.91 -6.97 21.22
CA ALA A 291 -7.77 -7.83 20.41
C ALA A 291 -7.38 -9.32 20.44
N LYS A 292 -6.57 -9.78 21.40
CA LYS A 292 -6.13 -11.19 21.49
C LYS A 292 -7.28 -12.21 21.52
N ASP A 293 -8.43 -11.82 22.09
CA ASP A 293 -9.61 -12.67 22.20
C ASP A 293 -10.53 -12.61 20.96
N SER A 294 -10.11 -11.87 19.93
CA SER A 294 -10.82 -11.79 18.65
C SER A 294 -11.03 -13.18 18.05
N PRO A 295 -12.19 -13.46 17.43
CA PRO A 295 -12.41 -14.72 16.72
C PRO A 295 -11.44 -14.99 15.56
N LEU A 296 -10.67 -13.97 15.14
CA LEU A 296 -9.73 -13.98 14.03
C LEU A 296 -8.27 -13.69 14.44
N ALA A 297 -7.96 -13.64 15.74
CA ALA A 297 -6.62 -13.34 16.24
C ALA A 297 -5.57 -14.31 15.67
N ASP A 298 -4.36 -13.80 15.43
CA ASP A 298 -3.22 -14.52 14.84
C ASP A 298 -3.56 -15.19 13.51
N TYR A 299 -4.51 -14.62 12.77
CA TYR A 299 -5.04 -15.18 11.53
C TYR A 299 -5.65 -16.58 11.69
N GLY A 300 -6.14 -16.95 12.88
CA GLY A 300 -6.89 -18.18 13.14
C GLY A 300 -8.37 -17.93 13.43
N VAL A 301 -9.23 -18.87 13.05
CA VAL A 301 -10.64 -18.93 13.44
C VAL A 301 -10.77 -19.76 14.73
N LYS A 302 -11.30 -19.14 15.81
CA LYS A 302 -11.36 -19.67 17.18
C LYS A 302 -11.91 -21.10 17.36
N ASP A 303 -12.72 -21.59 16.42
CA ASP A 303 -13.36 -22.90 16.49
C ASP A 303 -12.97 -23.86 15.34
N VAL A 304 -11.92 -23.53 14.58
CA VAL A 304 -11.42 -24.36 13.47
C VAL A 304 -10.04 -24.91 13.82
N SER A 305 -9.97 -26.22 14.08
CA SER A 305 -8.75 -26.89 14.57
C SER A 305 -7.68 -27.10 13.49
N ASP A 306 -8.07 -27.20 12.22
CA ASP A 306 -7.10 -27.33 11.12
C ASP A 306 -6.48 -25.96 10.84
N ALA A 307 -5.21 -25.80 11.18
CA ALA A 307 -4.50 -24.53 11.07
C ALA A 307 -4.53 -23.94 9.65
N ARG A 308 -4.51 -24.79 8.60
CA ARG A 308 -4.56 -24.32 7.22
C ARG A 308 -5.95 -23.79 6.89
N ILE A 309 -6.98 -24.59 7.15
CA ILE A 309 -8.38 -24.18 6.87
C ILE A 309 -8.74 -22.94 7.69
N SER A 310 -8.33 -22.90 8.96
CA SER A 310 -8.50 -21.78 9.87
C SER A 310 -7.86 -20.51 9.31
N GLY A 311 -6.58 -20.59 8.91
CA GLY A 311 -5.84 -19.50 8.26
C GLY A 311 -6.47 -19.00 6.96
N GLY A 312 -6.89 -19.92 6.09
CA GLY A 312 -7.54 -19.56 4.83
C GLY A 312 -8.88 -18.87 5.02
N LEU A 313 -9.70 -19.38 5.95
CA LEU A 313 -10.98 -18.76 6.30
C LEU A 313 -10.79 -17.36 6.87
N ALA A 314 -9.86 -17.22 7.81
CA ALA A 314 -9.51 -15.93 8.41
C ALA A 314 -9.06 -14.94 7.31
N GLY A 315 -8.23 -15.39 6.38
CA GLY A 315 -7.81 -14.57 5.24
C GLY A 315 -8.94 -14.17 4.31
N VAL A 316 -9.85 -15.08 3.96
CA VAL A 316 -11.03 -14.77 3.13
C VAL A 316 -11.94 -13.75 3.82
N ILE A 317 -12.17 -13.91 5.13
CA ILE A 317 -12.95 -12.96 5.93
C ILE A 317 -12.25 -11.59 5.95
N GLY A 318 -10.93 -11.56 6.16
CA GLY A 318 -10.13 -10.34 6.16
C GLY A 318 -10.16 -9.60 4.83
N VAL A 319 -10.05 -10.31 3.70
CA VAL A 319 -10.21 -9.75 2.35
C VAL A 319 -11.61 -9.14 2.19
N GLY A 320 -12.66 -9.88 2.58
CA GLY A 320 -14.03 -9.39 2.52
C GLY A 320 -14.24 -8.12 3.35
N ALA A 321 -13.79 -8.11 4.60
CA ALA A 321 -13.87 -6.97 5.49
C ALA A 321 -13.11 -5.74 4.94
N THR A 322 -11.89 -5.96 4.44
CA THR A 322 -11.06 -4.90 3.83
C THR A 322 -11.72 -4.31 2.59
N ILE A 323 -12.37 -5.11 1.75
CA ILE A 323 -13.13 -4.60 0.59
C ILE A 323 -14.27 -3.71 1.05
N VAL A 324 -15.05 -4.15 2.03
CA VAL A 324 -16.22 -3.42 2.52
C VAL A 324 -15.79 -2.08 3.12
N VAL A 325 -14.83 -2.10 4.05
CA VAL A 325 -14.33 -0.91 4.73
C VAL A 325 -13.62 0.01 3.75
N GLY A 326 -12.66 -0.50 2.97
CA GLY A 326 -11.91 0.27 1.99
C GLY A 326 -12.82 0.92 0.95
N SER A 327 -13.71 0.13 0.32
CA SER A 327 -14.65 0.67 -0.67
C SER A 327 -15.60 1.70 -0.06
N GLY A 328 -16.06 1.49 1.18
CA GLY A 328 -16.88 2.45 1.91
C GLY A 328 -16.17 3.78 2.13
N VAL A 329 -14.92 3.75 2.60
CA VAL A 329 -14.08 4.94 2.78
C VAL A 329 -13.90 5.69 1.46
N PHE A 330 -13.49 4.99 0.39
CA PHE A 330 -13.24 5.61 -0.91
C PHE A 330 -14.50 6.15 -1.57
N TYR A 331 -15.64 5.50 -1.35
CA TYR A 331 -16.94 5.98 -1.80
C TYR A 331 -17.34 7.29 -1.12
N VAL A 332 -17.21 7.37 0.20
CA VAL A 332 -17.52 8.58 0.98
C VAL A 332 -16.58 9.73 0.62
N VAL A 333 -15.27 9.46 0.52
CA VAL A 333 -14.26 10.46 0.11
C VAL A 333 -14.62 11.07 -1.24
N ARG A 334 -14.99 10.23 -2.20
CA ARG A 334 -15.38 10.68 -3.54
C ARG A 334 -16.67 11.50 -3.53
N ARG A 335 -17.70 11.08 -2.79
CA ARG A 335 -19.00 11.81 -2.72
C ARG A 335 -18.85 13.25 -2.21
N ARG A 336 -17.83 13.53 -1.40
CA ARG A 336 -17.52 14.87 -0.87
C ARG A 336 -16.71 15.75 -1.84
N ARG A 337 -16.60 15.37 -3.11
CA ARG A 337 -16.04 16.21 -4.16
C ARG A 337 -17.10 17.25 -4.55
N THR A 338 -16.91 18.49 -4.11
CA THR A 338 -17.65 19.63 -4.65
C THR A 338 -17.39 19.68 -6.16
N PRO A 339 -18.42 19.84 -7.01
CA PRO A 339 -18.18 20.12 -8.43
C PRO A 339 -17.32 21.38 -8.50
N ASP A 340 -16.16 21.29 -9.15
CA ASP A 340 -15.40 22.50 -9.46
C ASP A 340 -16.35 23.44 -10.23
N ALA A 341 -16.49 24.69 -9.76
CA ALA A 341 -17.21 25.72 -10.49
C ALA A 341 -16.65 25.80 -11.93
N PRO A 342 -17.49 26.00 -12.95
CA PRO A 342 -17.02 25.98 -14.33
C PRO A 342 -15.88 26.99 -14.50
N VAL A 343 -14.74 26.52 -15.01
CA VAL A 343 -13.65 27.36 -15.48
C VAL A 343 -14.24 28.40 -16.43
N GLY A 344 -14.01 29.67 -16.12
CA GLY A 344 -14.70 30.81 -16.71
C GLY A 344 -14.83 30.74 -18.22
N THR A 345 -16.05 30.98 -18.69
CA THR A 345 -16.37 31.40 -20.06
C THR A 345 -15.36 32.44 -20.55
N PRO A 346 -14.81 32.29 -21.78
CA PRO A 346 -14.01 33.35 -22.39
C PRO A 346 -14.84 34.61 -22.47
N ARG A 347 -14.35 35.73 -21.92
CA ARG A 347 -14.91 37.05 -22.17
C ARG A 347 -14.74 37.36 -23.66
N THR A 348 -15.81 37.18 -24.42
CA THR A 348 -15.93 37.69 -25.78
C THR A 348 -15.98 39.21 -25.78
N GLY A 349 -14.99 39.83 -26.41
CA GLY A 349 -15.13 41.02 -27.26
C GLY A 349 -15.63 42.33 -26.64
N LYS A 350 -14.72 43.30 -26.52
CA LYS A 350 -14.96 44.66 -27.04
C LYS A 350 -13.69 45.12 -27.76
N THR A 351 -13.68 44.99 -29.08
CA THR A 351 -12.92 45.84 -29.99
C THR A 351 -13.53 47.23 -29.91
N VAL A 352 -12.68 48.24 -29.70
CA VAL A 352 -12.94 49.65 -30.01
C VAL A 352 -12.36 49.93 -31.38
#